data_AF-A0A1J5NZG5-F1
#
_entry.id   AF-A0A1J5NZG5-F1
#
_cell.length_a   1.000
_cell.length_b   1.000
_cell.length_c   1.000
_cell.angle_alpha   90.00
_cell.angle_beta   90.00
_cell.angle_gamma   90.00
#
_symmetry.space_group_name_H-M   'P 1'
#
loop_
_entity.id
_entity.type
_entity.pdbx_description
1 polymer ?
#
loop_
_entity_poly.entity_id
_entity_poly.type
_entity_poly.pdbx_seq_one_letter_code
_entity_poly.pdbx_strand_id
1 'polypeptide(L)'
;MPVKLSKSLVDLLGGADKFEAIYYFDTASNSYKLYSQMTPDQQYGQPMLGYMVKMKQAVMAQADYLRVPATQAVPPTLALKQGWNLIGPSASEDAYNLSDMLASVYGKYSSVINPQGLGNQVTWQARTQTGIGNTDTVSNGDAYWVYMTADGTLAGLLTPPVQQ
;
A
#
# COMPACT_ATOMS: atom_id res chain seq x y z
N MET A 1 12.74 8.11 5.11
CA MET A 1 11.55 7.28 5.37
C MET A 1 11.82 6.45 6.61
N PRO A 2 10.88 6.29 7.56
CA PRO A 2 11.13 5.57 8.81
C PRO A 2 11.33 4.06 8.61
N VAL A 3 10.82 3.53 7.49
CA VAL A 3 10.92 2.12 7.07
C VAL A 3 11.17 2.07 5.56
N LYS A 4 11.96 1.10 5.10
CA LYS A 4 12.15 0.75 3.68
C LYS A 4 12.27 -0.77 3.50
N LEU A 5 12.05 -1.28 2.30
CA LEU A 5 12.34 -2.68 1.98
C LEU A 5 13.86 -2.94 2.06
N SER A 6 14.23 -4.16 2.45
CA SER A 6 15.63 -4.61 2.47
C SER A 6 16.25 -4.76 1.07
N LYS A 7 15.39 -4.90 0.06
CA LYS A 7 15.73 -5.06 -1.36
C LYS A 7 14.82 -4.17 -2.21
N SER A 8 15.24 -3.86 -3.44
CA SER A 8 14.37 -3.17 -4.39
C SER A 8 13.15 -4.04 -4.72
N LEU A 9 12.05 -3.43 -5.21
CA LEU A 9 10.90 -4.22 -5.68
C LEU A 9 11.25 -5.18 -6.83
N VAL A 10 12.22 -4.81 -7.68
CA VAL A 10 12.70 -5.67 -8.78
C VAL A 10 13.36 -6.93 -8.23
N ASP A 11 14.25 -6.78 -7.24
CA ASP A 11 14.97 -7.90 -6.63
C ASP A 11 14.03 -8.76 -5.77
N LEU A 12 13.06 -8.13 -5.10
CA LEU A 12 12.02 -8.81 -4.34
C LEU A 12 11.18 -9.74 -5.22
N LEU A 13 10.92 -9.33 -6.46
CA LEU A 13 10.18 -10.11 -7.45
C LEU A 13 11.06 -11.14 -8.18
N GLY A 14 12.33 -11.31 -7.79
CA GLY A 14 13.24 -12.29 -8.37
C GLY A 14 13.91 -11.86 -9.68
N GLY A 15 13.90 -10.56 -10.00
CA GLY A 15 14.56 -9.97 -11.17
C GLY A 15 13.61 -9.44 -12.24
N ALA A 16 14.15 -8.61 -13.14
CA ALA A 16 13.39 -7.94 -14.20
C ALA A 16 12.83 -8.89 -15.27
N ASP A 17 13.29 -10.14 -15.34
CA ASP A 17 12.77 -11.17 -16.24
C ASP A 17 11.41 -11.74 -15.78
N LYS A 18 11.04 -11.54 -14.50
CA LYS A 18 9.83 -12.13 -13.89
C LYS A 18 8.54 -11.35 -14.18
N PHE A 19 8.65 -10.08 -14.53
CA PHE A 19 7.52 -9.20 -14.81
C PHE A 19 7.73 -8.44 -16.12
N GLU A 20 6.66 -7.86 -16.63
CA GLU A 20 6.69 -6.96 -17.79
C GLU A 20 6.87 -5.51 -17.35
N ALA A 21 6.10 -5.08 -16.35
CA ALA A 21 6.21 -3.74 -15.78
C ALA A 21 5.69 -3.69 -14.34
N ILE A 22 6.22 -2.73 -13.57
CA ILE A 22 5.73 -2.32 -12.26
C ILE A 22 5.22 -0.89 -12.41
N TYR A 23 4.00 -0.64 -11.96
CA TYR A 23 3.36 0.66 -11.99
C TYR A 23 3.02 1.13 -10.59
N TYR A 24 3.03 2.43 -10.40
CA TYR A 24 2.39 3.10 -9.27
C TYR A 24 1.44 4.16 -9.80
N PHE A 25 0.44 4.52 -9.00
CA PHE A 25 -0.47 5.60 -9.35
C PHE A 25 0.07 6.92 -8.81
N ASP A 26 0.42 7.85 -9.70
CA ASP A 26 0.79 9.20 -9.29
C ASP A 26 -0.46 10.06 -9.15
N THR A 27 -0.76 10.43 -7.92
CA THR A 27 -1.93 11.25 -7.58
C THR A 27 -1.78 12.69 -8.04
N ALA A 28 -0.55 13.19 -8.21
CA ALA A 28 -0.30 14.54 -8.71
C ALA A 28 -0.68 14.68 -10.18
N SER A 29 -0.39 13.67 -11.01
CA SER A 29 -0.78 13.64 -12.42
C SER A 29 -2.05 12.84 -12.72
N ASN A 30 -2.66 12.23 -11.69
CA ASN A 30 -3.82 11.35 -11.81
C ASN A 30 -3.63 10.25 -12.88
N SER A 31 -2.45 9.64 -12.91
CA SER A 31 -2.07 8.68 -13.95
C SER A 31 -1.11 7.61 -13.43
N TYR A 32 -1.11 6.45 -14.09
CA TYR A 32 -0.07 5.45 -13.85
C TYR A 32 1.29 5.95 -14.32
N LYS A 33 2.32 5.68 -13.52
CA LYS A 33 3.72 5.89 -13.86
C LYS A 33 4.51 4.61 -13.69
N LEU A 34 5.56 4.47 -14.49
CA LEU A 34 6.47 3.33 -14.39
C LEU A 34 7.33 3.49 -13.13
N TYR A 35 7.48 2.41 -12.38
CA TYR A 35 8.37 2.33 -11.22
C TYR A 35 9.82 2.75 -11.56
N SER A 36 10.29 2.51 -12.79
CA SER A 36 11.62 2.95 -13.24
C SER A 36 11.81 4.46 -13.25
N GLN A 37 10.74 5.25 -13.17
CA GLN A 37 10.78 6.71 -13.04
C GLN A 37 10.97 7.17 -11.58
N MET A 38 10.89 6.26 -10.60
CA MET A 38 11.17 6.57 -9.19
C MET A 38 12.65 6.80 -8.95
N THR A 39 12.97 7.63 -7.95
CA THR A 39 14.35 7.81 -7.49
C THR A 39 14.91 6.49 -6.91
N PRO A 40 16.24 6.29 -6.89
CA PRO A 40 16.84 5.09 -6.31
C PRO A 40 16.36 4.76 -4.89
N ASP A 41 16.10 5.77 -4.05
CA ASP A 41 15.58 5.55 -2.70
C ASP A 41 14.12 5.10 -2.67
N GLN A 42 13.28 5.64 -3.56
CA GLN A 42 11.87 5.28 -3.69
C GLN A 42 11.69 3.86 -4.23
N GLN A 43 12.68 3.34 -4.96
CA GLN A 43 12.71 1.97 -5.46
C GLN A 43 12.81 0.92 -4.34
N TYR A 44 13.25 1.29 -3.14
CA TYR A 44 13.17 0.42 -1.94
C TYR A 44 11.77 0.44 -1.30
N GLY A 45 10.75 0.82 -2.05
CA GLY A 45 9.37 0.89 -1.60
C GLY A 45 9.08 2.12 -0.76
N GLN A 46 8.12 2.92 -1.21
CA GLN A 46 7.48 3.92 -0.36
C GLN A 46 6.45 3.24 0.57
N PRO A 47 6.50 3.47 1.90
CA PRO A 47 5.55 2.90 2.82
C PRO A 47 4.09 3.18 2.43
N MET A 48 3.25 2.14 2.50
CA MET A 48 1.81 2.16 2.20
C MET A 48 1.42 2.54 0.77
N LEU A 49 2.36 2.89 -0.12
CA LEU A 49 2.06 3.09 -1.52
C LEU A 49 1.76 1.74 -2.18
N GLY A 50 0.65 1.65 -2.91
CA GLY A 50 0.33 0.44 -3.65
C GLY A 50 1.00 0.40 -5.03
N TYR A 51 1.36 -0.80 -5.46
CA TYR A 51 1.98 -1.06 -6.76
C TYR A 51 1.15 -2.07 -7.53
N MET A 52 1.01 -1.87 -8.83
CA MET A 52 0.47 -2.88 -9.74
C MET A 52 1.60 -3.51 -10.52
N VAL A 53 1.65 -4.84 -10.52
CA VAL A 53 2.72 -5.57 -11.21
C VAL A 53 2.10 -6.44 -12.28
N LYS A 54 2.52 -6.23 -13.54
CA LYS A 54 2.17 -7.12 -14.65
C LYS A 54 3.17 -8.26 -14.69
N MET A 55 2.84 -9.37 -14.02
CA MET A 55 3.70 -10.54 -13.93
C MET A 55 3.73 -11.33 -15.23
N LYS A 56 4.89 -11.92 -15.56
CA LYS A 56 5.02 -12.93 -16.64
C LYS A 56 4.83 -14.34 -16.11
N GLN A 57 5.12 -14.56 -14.83
CA GLN A 57 5.00 -15.82 -14.13
C GLN A 57 4.79 -15.59 -12.63
N ALA A 58 4.27 -16.60 -11.92
CA ALA A 58 4.14 -16.53 -10.48
C ALA A 58 5.53 -16.48 -9.81
N VAL A 59 5.65 -15.66 -8.76
CA VAL A 59 6.86 -15.57 -7.93
C VAL A 59 6.46 -15.50 -6.47
N MET A 60 7.34 -16.01 -5.60
CA MET A 60 7.24 -15.78 -4.16
C MET A 60 8.04 -14.53 -3.80
N ALA A 61 7.36 -13.50 -3.29
CA ALA A 61 7.97 -12.27 -2.83
C ALA A 61 7.96 -12.25 -1.30
N GLN A 62 9.14 -12.25 -0.66
CA GLN A 62 9.27 -12.12 0.78
C GLN A 62 9.77 -10.72 1.15
N ALA A 63 8.85 -9.88 1.61
CA ALA A 63 9.14 -8.48 1.93
C ALA A 63 9.69 -8.36 3.36
N ASP A 64 10.99 -8.11 3.48
CA ASP A 64 11.62 -7.73 4.74
C ASP A 64 11.76 -6.21 4.81
N TYR A 65 11.37 -5.63 5.94
CA TYR A 65 11.44 -4.19 6.17
C TYR A 65 12.58 -3.84 7.11
N LEU A 66 13.43 -2.91 6.68
CA LEU A 66 14.48 -2.32 7.50
C LEU A 66 13.95 -1.05 8.16
N ARG A 67 14.07 -0.97 9.50
CA ARG A 67 13.92 0.30 10.21
C ARG A 67 15.17 1.15 9.97
N VAL A 68 14.99 2.43 9.65
CA VAL A 68 16.12 3.35 9.50
C VAL A 68 16.56 3.79 10.91
N PRO A 69 17.74 3.39 11.41
CA PRO A 69 18.18 3.72 12.77
C PRO A 69 18.45 5.23 12.85
N ALA A 70 17.62 5.96 13.59
CA ALA A 70 17.74 7.36 14.04
C ALA A 70 16.41 8.15 13.93
N THR A 71 15.43 7.70 13.14
CA THR A 71 14.11 8.35 13.10
C THR A 71 13.18 7.72 14.12
N GLN A 72 13.07 8.39 15.26
CA GLN A 72 12.04 8.29 16.29
C GLN A 72 10.73 7.67 15.79
N ALA A 73 10.29 6.59 16.44
CA ALA A 73 8.92 6.11 16.77
C ALA A 73 7.66 6.52 15.97
N VAL A 74 7.76 7.18 14.81
CA VAL A 74 6.61 7.73 14.08
C VAL A 74 6.17 6.70 13.05
N PRO A 75 4.90 6.25 13.09
CA PRO A 75 4.38 5.35 12.07
C PRO A 75 4.53 5.99 10.68
N PRO A 76 4.83 5.19 9.62
CA PRO A 76 4.84 5.70 8.27
C PRO A 76 3.50 6.34 7.93
N THR A 77 3.53 7.45 7.21
CA THR A 77 2.32 8.11 6.71
C THR A 77 2.37 8.21 5.19
N LEU A 78 1.18 8.24 4.57
CA LEU A 78 1.00 8.46 3.13
C LEU A 78 -0.03 9.56 2.95
N ALA A 79 0.35 10.63 2.27
CA ALA A 79 -0.58 11.68 1.90
C ALA A 79 -1.50 11.15 0.79
N LEU A 80 -2.81 11.21 1.03
CA LEU A 80 -3.83 10.86 0.05
C LEU A 80 -4.51 12.14 -0.44
N LYS A 81 -4.62 12.27 -1.76
CA LYS A 81 -5.27 13.42 -2.41
C LYS A 81 -6.73 13.13 -2.70
N GLN A 82 -7.56 14.17 -2.75
CA GLN A 82 -8.92 14.04 -3.28
C GLN A 82 -8.89 13.33 -4.65
N GLY A 83 -9.75 12.33 -4.83
CA GLY A 83 -9.75 11.45 -5.99
C GLY A 83 -9.21 10.05 -5.68
N TRP A 84 -8.78 9.33 -6.72
CA TRP A 84 -8.29 7.96 -6.59
C TRP A 84 -6.87 7.90 -6.05
N ASN A 85 -6.65 7.04 -5.06
CA ASN A 85 -5.34 6.72 -4.53
C ASN A 85 -5.17 5.20 -4.50
N LEU A 86 -3.99 4.71 -4.84
CA LEU A 86 -3.64 3.30 -4.74
C LEU A 86 -2.75 3.10 -3.52
N ILE A 87 -3.25 2.37 -2.53
CA ILE A 87 -2.53 2.09 -1.27
C ILE A 87 -2.21 0.59 -1.17
N GLY A 88 -1.08 0.25 -0.57
CA GLY A 88 -0.63 -1.12 -0.34
C GLY A 88 -0.05 -1.28 1.08
N PRO A 89 -0.87 -1.12 2.12
CA PRO A 89 -0.41 -1.32 3.50
C PRO A 89 -0.19 -2.81 3.78
N SER A 90 0.78 -3.11 4.64
CA SER A 90 0.96 -4.46 5.18
C SER A 90 -0.15 -4.76 6.19
N ALA A 91 -0.69 -5.97 6.15
CA ALA A 91 -1.50 -6.48 7.25
C ALA A 91 -0.60 -6.65 8.48
N SER A 92 -0.98 -6.04 9.61
CA SER A 92 -0.41 -6.35 10.91
C SER A 92 -1.43 -7.15 11.73
N GLU A 93 -0.97 -7.84 12.77
CA GLU A 93 -1.87 -8.49 13.73
C GLU A 93 -2.87 -7.50 14.35
N ASP A 94 -2.49 -6.22 14.43
CA ASP A 94 -3.31 -5.11 14.96
C ASP A 94 -4.24 -4.45 13.92
N ALA A 95 -4.12 -4.80 12.63
CA ALA A 95 -4.79 -4.13 11.51
C ALA A 95 -5.36 -5.12 10.49
N TYR A 96 -6.10 -6.11 10.98
CA TYR A 96 -6.65 -7.16 10.13
C TYR A 96 -7.84 -6.68 9.28
N ASN A 97 -8.56 -5.64 9.70
CA ASN A 97 -9.73 -5.14 8.99
C ASN A 97 -9.43 -3.89 8.17
N LEU A 98 -10.12 -3.76 7.04
CA LEU A 98 -10.03 -2.61 6.15
C LEU A 98 -10.49 -1.31 6.82
N SER A 99 -11.41 -1.39 7.77
CA SER A 99 -11.87 -0.26 8.59
C SER A 99 -10.77 0.29 9.49
N ASP A 100 -9.97 -0.59 10.10
CA ASP A 100 -8.90 -0.21 11.02
C ASP A 100 -7.77 0.47 10.24
N MET A 101 -7.40 -0.14 9.12
CA MET A 101 -6.43 0.41 8.16
C MET A 101 -6.81 1.83 7.70
N LEU A 102 -8.10 2.11 7.46
CA LEU A 102 -8.58 3.41 6.97
C LEU A 102 -9.03 4.36 8.09
N ALA A 103 -8.83 4.01 9.36
CA ALA A 103 -9.35 4.80 10.48
C ALA A 103 -8.84 6.25 10.47
N SER A 104 -7.56 6.46 10.13
CA SER A 104 -6.94 7.80 10.05
C SER A 104 -7.53 8.73 8.98
N VAL A 105 -8.26 8.16 8.01
CA VAL A 105 -8.94 8.89 6.93
C VAL A 105 -10.46 8.71 6.95
N TYR A 106 -11.02 8.18 8.04
CA TYR A 106 -12.45 8.01 8.19
C TYR A 106 -13.21 9.33 7.97
N GLY A 107 -14.28 9.26 7.16
CA GLY A 107 -15.07 10.44 6.76
C GLY A 107 -14.50 11.23 5.58
N LYS A 108 -13.33 10.84 5.05
CA LYS A 108 -12.66 11.51 3.92
C LYS A 108 -12.58 10.65 2.66
N TYR A 109 -13.22 9.49 2.64
CA TYR A 109 -13.31 8.63 1.46
C TYR A 109 -14.75 8.14 1.27
N SER A 110 -15.10 7.78 0.05
CA SER A 110 -16.44 7.25 -0.26
C SER A 110 -16.43 5.78 -0.65
N SER A 111 -15.32 5.29 -1.21
CA SER A 111 -15.28 3.96 -1.84
C SER A 111 -13.92 3.30 -1.75
N VAL A 112 -13.91 1.98 -1.61
CA VAL A 112 -12.72 1.14 -1.64
C VAL A 112 -12.93 -0.03 -2.59
N ILE A 113 -11.95 -0.32 -3.45
CA ILE A 113 -11.96 -1.47 -4.37
C ILE A 113 -10.86 -2.47 -3.97
N ASN A 114 -11.13 -3.76 -4.20
CA ASN A 114 -10.39 -4.93 -3.70
C ASN A 114 -10.53 -5.15 -2.18
N PRO A 115 -11.74 -5.02 -1.59
CA PRO A 115 -11.93 -5.07 -0.13
C PRO A 115 -11.60 -6.44 0.51
N GLN A 116 -11.45 -7.49 -0.30
CA GLN A 116 -11.16 -8.86 0.14
C GLN A 116 -9.72 -9.30 -0.15
N GLY A 117 -8.84 -8.37 -0.57
CA GLY A 117 -7.40 -8.63 -0.63
C GLY A 117 -6.98 -9.78 -1.54
N LEU A 118 -7.34 -9.73 -2.83
CA LEU A 118 -6.79 -10.64 -3.83
C LEU A 118 -6.65 -9.88 -5.15
N GLY A 119 -5.55 -9.15 -5.34
CA GLY A 119 -5.26 -8.24 -6.45
C GLY A 119 -5.25 -8.82 -7.88
N ASN A 120 -5.90 -9.96 -8.11
CA ASN A 120 -6.09 -10.62 -9.39
C ASN A 120 -7.46 -11.33 -9.49
N GLN A 121 -8.53 -10.66 -9.04
CA GLN A 121 -9.88 -11.20 -9.17
C GLN A 121 -10.44 -11.00 -10.59
N VAL A 122 -11.26 -11.96 -11.04
CA VAL A 122 -12.00 -11.87 -12.33
C VAL A 122 -12.95 -10.67 -12.34
N THR A 123 -13.47 -10.29 -11.17
CA THR A 123 -14.32 -9.11 -10.97
C THR A 123 -13.85 -8.34 -9.75
N TRP A 124 -13.67 -7.03 -9.90
CA TRP A 124 -13.36 -6.17 -8.77
C TRP A 124 -14.62 -5.89 -7.96
N GLN A 125 -14.54 -6.09 -6.65
CA GLN A 125 -15.60 -5.69 -5.72
C GLN A 125 -15.29 -4.31 -5.15
N ALA A 126 -16.34 -3.54 -4.83
CA ALA A 126 -16.23 -2.25 -4.19
C ALA A 126 -17.12 -2.17 -2.93
N ARG A 127 -16.62 -1.49 -1.90
CA ARG A 127 -17.38 -1.12 -0.69
C ARG A 127 -17.48 0.39 -0.59
N THR A 128 -18.62 0.89 -0.13
CA THR A 128 -18.71 2.26 0.37
C THR A 128 -18.08 2.35 1.75
N GLN A 129 -17.72 3.55 2.23
CA GLN A 129 -17.21 3.72 3.60
C GLN A 129 -18.14 3.08 4.66
N THR A 130 -19.46 3.22 4.51
CA THR A 130 -20.45 2.62 5.43
C THR A 130 -20.67 1.12 5.21
N GLY A 131 -20.26 0.59 4.06
CA GLY A 131 -20.41 -0.81 3.69
C GLY A 131 -19.20 -1.67 4.00
N ILE A 132 -18.09 -1.08 4.47
CA ILE A 132 -16.93 -1.84 4.98
C ILE A 132 -17.34 -2.49 6.29
N GLY A 133 -17.34 -3.82 6.31
CA GLY A 133 -17.67 -4.62 7.48
C GLY A 133 -16.47 -5.36 8.05
N ASN A 134 -16.70 -6.09 9.14
CA ASN A 134 -15.67 -6.88 9.84
C ASN A 134 -15.14 -8.09 9.04
N THR A 135 -15.70 -8.35 7.85
CA THR A 135 -15.24 -9.41 6.93
C THR A 135 -14.40 -8.87 5.78
N ASP A 136 -14.29 -7.55 5.63
CA ASP A 136 -13.41 -6.92 4.64
C ASP A 136 -12.03 -6.74 5.29
N THR A 137 -11.11 -7.64 4.98
CA THR A 137 -9.83 -7.78 5.66
C THR A 137 -8.67 -7.28 4.81
N VAL A 138 -7.60 -6.84 5.47
CA VAL A 138 -6.34 -6.48 4.81
C VAL A 138 -5.49 -7.74 4.69
N SER A 139 -5.07 -8.04 3.46
CA SER A 139 -4.15 -9.13 3.16
C SER A 139 -2.77 -8.62 2.79
N ASN A 140 -1.74 -9.37 3.21
CA ASN A 140 -0.34 -9.04 2.92
C ASN A 140 -0.05 -9.17 1.43
N GLY A 141 0.55 -8.12 0.87
CA GLY A 141 0.92 -8.07 -0.55
C GLY A 141 -0.17 -7.50 -1.46
N ASP A 142 -1.35 -7.17 -0.93
CA ASP A 142 -2.42 -6.55 -1.70
C ASP A 142 -2.37 -5.03 -1.74
N ALA A 143 -2.99 -4.50 -2.80
CA ALA A 143 -3.25 -3.08 -2.95
C ALA A 143 -4.75 -2.81 -3.10
N TYR A 144 -5.16 -1.63 -2.65
CA TYR A 144 -6.55 -1.19 -2.55
C TYR A 144 -6.68 0.17 -3.23
N TRP A 145 -7.71 0.32 -4.05
CA TRP A 145 -8.09 1.65 -4.55
C TRP A 145 -8.98 2.32 -3.54
N VAL A 146 -8.63 3.53 -3.12
CA VAL A 146 -9.44 4.35 -2.22
C VAL A 146 -9.79 5.65 -2.92
N TYR A 147 -11.09 5.92 -3.05
CA TYR A 147 -11.58 7.21 -3.56
C TYR A 147 -11.78 8.17 -2.39
N MET A 148 -10.88 9.14 -2.29
CA MET A 148 -10.91 10.19 -1.28
C MET A 148 -11.86 11.32 -1.73
N THR A 149 -12.77 11.73 -0.85
CA THR A 149 -13.66 12.88 -1.04
C THR A 149 -13.00 14.19 -0.61
N ALA A 150 -11.91 14.13 0.16
CA ALA A 150 -11.07 15.26 0.55
C ALA A 150 -9.63 14.79 0.80
N ASP A 151 -8.66 15.71 0.78
CA ASP A 151 -7.27 15.41 1.15
C ASP A 151 -7.19 14.83 2.58
N GLY A 152 -6.32 13.84 2.77
CA GLY A 152 -6.12 13.14 4.03
C GLY A 152 -4.72 12.56 4.18
N THR A 153 -4.42 12.07 5.37
CA THR A 153 -3.16 11.39 5.66
C THR A 153 -3.48 10.01 6.20
N LEU A 154 -3.13 8.98 5.44
CA LEU A 154 -3.17 7.62 5.91
C LEU A 154 -1.99 7.43 6.88
N ALA A 155 -2.28 6.95 8.08
CA ALA A 155 -1.28 6.56 9.07
C ALA A 155 -1.18 5.04 9.12
N GLY A 156 0.04 4.51 9.04
CA GLY A 156 0.30 3.10 9.22
C GLY A 156 0.07 2.68 10.66
N LEU A 157 -0.55 1.53 10.86
CA LEU A 157 -0.74 0.93 12.18
C LEU A 157 0.52 0.16 12.56
N LEU A 158 1.58 0.89 12.92
CA LEU A 158 2.72 0.32 13.65
C LEU A 158 2.55 0.65 15.13
N THR A 159 2.72 -0.34 16.00
CA THR A 159 2.78 -0.12 17.44
C THR A 159 3.89 0.89 17.78
N PRO A 160 3.61 1.88 18.66
CA PRO A 160 4.67 2.72 19.23
C PRO A 160 5.73 1.81 19.87
N PRO A 161 7.03 2.10 19.74
CA PRO A 161 8.05 1.29 20.36
C PRO A 161 7.83 1.24 21.88
N VAL A 162 7.82 0.03 22.44
CA VAL A 162 8.04 -0.17 23.87
C VAL A 162 9.51 0.18 24.10
N GLN A 163 9.79 1.22 24.88
CA GLN A 163 11.14 1.46 25.37
C GLN A 163 11.58 0.21 26.16
N GLN A 164 12.60 -0.48 25.69
CA GLN A 164 13.37 -1.43 26.51
C GLN A 164 14.48 -0.66 27.22
#